data_AF-K8E2C4-F1
#
_entry.id   AF-K8E2C4-F1
#
_cell.length_a   1.000
_cell.length_b   1.000
_cell.length_c   1.000
_cell.angle_alpha   90.00
_cell.angle_beta   90.00
_cell.angle_gamma   90.00
#
_symmetry.space_group_name_H-M   'P 1'
#
loop_
_entity.id
_entity.type
_entity.pdbx_description
1 polymer ?
#
loop_
_entity_poly.entity_id
_entity_poly.type
_entity_poly.pdbx_seq_one_letter_code
_entity_poly.pdbx_strand_id
1 'polypeptide(L)'
;MNLVEKDFRLFNREVVLFVKLKQQFDYDEIEWIKQQYKELWQKWKSLNLKAYEKSIRYIPYNKPKIESWTNGWQIRKHYWASYRMEGRESEATCIGVLLNRQNFRITIMWQKI
;
A
#
# COMPACT_ATOMS: atom_id res chain seq x y z
N MET A 1 13.61 9.12 -6.29
CA MET A 1 12.58 9.41 -5.27
C MET A 1 13.14 8.95 -3.96
N ASN A 2 13.22 9.82 -2.95
CA ASN A 2 13.83 9.49 -1.67
C ASN A 2 12.73 9.13 -0.67
N LEU A 3 12.81 7.93 -0.12
CA LEU A 3 12.01 7.53 1.04
C LEU A 3 12.68 8.10 2.29
N VAL A 4 11.88 8.70 3.15
CA VAL A 4 12.28 9.31 4.42
C VAL A 4 11.46 8.68 5.53
N GLU A 5 11.90 8.82 6.77
CA GLU A 5 11.27 8.13 7.91
C GLU A 5 9.76 8.39 8.04
N LYS A 6 9.31 9.61 7.72
CA LYS A 6 7.88 9.96 7.72
C LYS A 6 7.03 9.08 6.80
N ASP A 7 7.63 8.49 5.76
CA ASP A 7 6.93 7.61 4.82
C ASP A 7 6.61 6.23 5.41
N PHE A 8 7.14 5.92 6.59
CA PHE A 8 6.92 4.66 7.32
C PHE A 8 6.02 4.85 8.55
N ARG A 9 5.91 6.07 9.08
CA ARG A 9 5.27 6.36 10.37
C ARG A 9 3.75 6.51 10.33
N LEU A 10 3.14 6.67 9.16
CA LEU A 10 1.70 6.98 9.06
C LEU A 10 0.79 5.88 9.62
N PHE A 11 1.27 4.63 9.65
CA PHE A 11 0.56 3.47 10.18
C PHE A 11 0.49 3.39 11.72
N ASN A 12 1.06 4.37 12.43
CA ASN A 12 1.06 4.41 13.89
C ASN A 12 -0.26 4.90 14.51
N ARG A 13 -1.21 5.37 13.69
CA ARG A 13 -2.49 5.90 14.19
C ARG A 13 -3.36 4.80 14.81
N GLU A 14 -3.83 5.05 16.02
CA GLU A 14 -4.67 4.09 16.77
C GLU A 14 -6.09 4.02 16.20
N VAL A 15 -6.68 5.18 15.90
CA VAL A 15 -8.04 5.34 15.40
C VAL A 15 -8.07 5.44 13.88
N VAL A 16 -8.72 4.47 13.23
CA VAL A 16 -8.77 4.38 11.77
C VAL A 16 -10.18 4.28 11.19
N LEU A 17 -11.18 3.97 12.01
CA LEU A 17 -12.58 3.93 11.60
C LEU A 17 -13.07 5.36 11.35
N PHE A 18 -13.68 5.63 10.21
CA PHE A 18 -14.18 6.99 9.92
C PHE A 18 -15.24 7.45 10.91
N VAL A 19 -16.08 6.54 11.41
CA VAL A 19 -17.07 6.85 12.45
C VAL A 19 -16.39 7.34 13.73
N LYS A 20 -15.31 6.69 14.18
CA LYS A 20 -14.56 7.10 15.36
C LYS A 20 -13.75 8.39 15.12
N LEU A 21 -13.22 8.58 13.91
CA LEU A 21 -12.54 9.83 13.55
C LEU A 21 -13.51 11.01 13.65
N LYS A 22 -14.73 10.88 13.12
CA LYS A 22 -15.79 11.91 13.22
C LYS A 22 -16.27 12.20 14.64
N GLN A 23 -16.02 11.30 15.60
CA GLN A 23 -16.33 11.50 17.01
C GLN A 23 -15.22 12.24 17.76
N GLN A 24 -13.99 12.21 17.24
CA GLN A 24 -12.79 12.69 17.96
C GLN A 24 -12.16 13.94 17.36
N PHE A 25 -12.41 14.19 16.07
CA PHE A 25 -11.76 15.23 15.29
C PHE A 25 -12.81 16.03 14.52
N ASP A 26 -12.50 17.29 14.26
CA ASP A 26 -13.31 18.12 13.39
C ASP A 26 -13.15 17.75 11.90
N TYR A 27 -13.91 18.42 11.04
CA TYR A 27 -13.90 18.13 9.60
C TYR A 27 -12.53 18.41 8.95
N ASP A 28 -11.89 19.52 9.30
CA ASP A 28 -10.63 19.95 8.69
C ASP A 28 -9.48 19.03 9.11
N GLU A 29 -9.46 18.61 10.38
CA GLU A 29 -8.55 17.60 10.89
C GLU A 29 -8.72 16.25 10.16
N ILE A 30 -9.96 15.82 9.93
CA ILE A 30 -10.24 14.57 9.20
C ILE A 30 -9.77 14.67 7.74
N GLU A 31 -10.05 15.77 7.06
CA GLU A 31 -9.59 15.96 5.68
C GLU A 31 -8.07 16.04 5.58
N TRP A 32 -7.42 16.71 6.55
CA TRP A 32 -5.97 16.71 6.65
C TRP A 32 -5.42 15.29 6.84
N ILE A 33 -6.00 14.49 7.74
CA ILE A 33 -5.63 13.07 7.93
C ILE A 33 -5.76 12.30 6.62
N LYS A 34 -6.89 12.41 5.91
CA LYS A 34 -7.10 11.72 4.63
C LYS A 34 -6.06 12.14 3.60
N GLN A 35 -5.72 13.42 3.55
CA GLN A 35 -4.73 13.95 2.62
C GLN A 35 -3.34 13.37 2.89
N GLN A 36 -2.91 13.29 4.15
CA GLN A 36 -1.64 12.65 4.53
C GLN A 36 -1.57 11.19 4.06
N TYR A 37 -2.67 10.43 4.21
CA TYR A 37 -2.75 9.06 3.70
C TYR A 37 -2.70 8.97 2.19
N LYS A 38 -3.44 9.84 1.47
CA LYS A 38 -3.42 9.88 0.00
C LYS A 38 -2.01 10.16 -0.53
N GLU A 39 -1.33 11.18 -0.01
CA GLU A 39 0.01 11.58 -0.44
C GLU A 39 1.02 10.44 -0.26
N LEU A 40 1.02 9.82 0.93
CA LEU A 40 1.89 8.70 1.20
C LEU A 40 1.58 7.50 0.29
N TRP A 41 0.29 7.21 0.07
CA TRP A 41 -0.10 6.14 -0.83
C TRP A 41 0.37 6.37 -2.26
N GLN A 42 0.27 7.60 -2.76
CA GLN A 42 0.75 7.93 -4.09
C GLN A 42 2.26 7.77 -4.20
N LYS A 43 3.01 8.10 -3.14
CA LYS A 43 4.46 7.90 -3.11
C LYS A 43 4.83 6.42 -3.25
N TRP A 44 4.24 5.56 -2.43
CA TRP A 44 4.47 4.11 -2.50
C TRP A 44 3.93 3.48 -3.78
N LYS A 45 2.79 3.95 -4.28
CA LYS A 45 2.24 3.54 -5.58
C LYS A 45 3.21 3.90 -6.71
N SER A 46 3.74 5.11 -6.73
CA SER A 46 4.73 5.53 -7.73
C SER A 46 6.00 4.67 -7.67
N LEU A 47 6.46 4.31 -6.46
CA LEU A 47 7.60 3.41 -6.29
C LEU A 47 7.36 2.06 -6.96
N ASN A 48 6.24 1.41 -6.65
CA ASN A 48 5.90 0.07 -7.14
C ASN A 48 5.68 0.08 -8.66
N LEU A 49 5.06 1.12 -9.20
CA LEU A 49 4.86 1.26 -10.66
C LEU A 49 6.20 1.47 -11.39
N LYS A 50 7.11 2.28 -10.85
CA LYS A 50 8.46 2.44 -11.43
C LYS A 50 9.29 1.16 -11.34
N ALA A 51 9.16 0.40 -10.24
CA ALA A 51 9.80 -0.90 -10.10
C ALA A 51 9.25 -1.88 -11.15
N TYR A 52 7.93 -1.91 -11.34
CA TYR A 52 7.26 -2.69 -12.36
C TYR A 52 7.79 -2.37 -13.77
N GLU A 53 7.76 -1.10 -14.17
CA GLU A 53 8.23 -0.63 -15.49
C GLU A 53 9.68 -1.02 -15.79
N LYS A 54 10.55 -1.01 -14.77
CA LYS A 54 11.95 -1.44 -14.92
C LYS A 54 12.11 -2.96 -14.99
N SER A 55 11.21 -3.72 -14.37
CA SER A 55 11.30 -5.17 -14.24
C SER A 55 10.63 -5.95 -15.37
N ILE A 56 9.62 -5.35 -16.03
CA ILE A 56 8.73 -6.07 -16.97
C ILE A 56 9.46 -6.69 -18.17
N ARG A 57 10.58 -6.10 -18.59
CA ARG A 57 11.42 -6.63 -19.68
C ARG A 57 12.18 -7.91 -19.31
N TYR A 58 12.26 -8.24 -18.02
CA TYR A 58 12.99 -9.39 -17.51
C TYR A 58 12.06 -10.49 -16.97
N ILE A 59 10.92 -10.09 -16.42
CA ILE A 59 9.94 -11.00 -15.83
C ILE A 59 8.55 -10.53 -16.27
N PRO A 60 7.72 -11.40 -16.87
CA PRO A 60 6.40 -11.05 -17.38
C PRO A 60 5.39 -10.92 -16.23
N TYR A 61 5.53 -9.88 -15.43
CA TYR A 61 4.55 -9.54 -14.41
C TYR A 61 3.35 -8.83 -15.04
N ASN A 62 2.17 -9.05 -14.47
CA ASN A 62 1.08 -8.10 -14.61
C ASN A 62 1.39 -6.81 -13.85
N LYS A 63 0.71 -5.72 -14.24
CA LYS A 63 0.72 -4.49 -13.46
C LYS A 63 0.38 -4.80 -12.00
N PRO A 64 1.19 -4.33 -11.02
CA PRO A 64 0.98 -4.69 -9.63
C PRO A 64 -0.38 -4.19 -9.15
N LYS A 65 -1.13 -5.08 -8.49
CA LYS A 65 -2.34 -4.69 -7.77
C LYS A 65 -1.91 -3.99 -6.49
N ILE A 66 -2.35 -2.76 -6.33
CA ILE A 66 -2.03 -1.91 -5.18
C ILE A 66 -3.36 -1.61 -4.49
N GLU A 67 -3.44 -1.90 -3.19
CA GLU A 67 -4.65 -1.61 -2.42
C GLU A 67 -4.90 -0.10 -2.32
N SER A 68 -6.15 0.31 -2.10
CA SER A 68 -6.47 1.69 -1.75
C SER A 68 -6.13 1.98 -0.29
N TRP A 69 -5.76 3.23 0.03
CA TRP A 69 -5.49 3.70 1.41
C TRP A 69 -6.71 3.59 2.34
N THR A 70 -7.90 3.36 1.78
CA THR A 70 -9.14 3.13 2.51
C THR A 70 -9.94 1.98 1.88
N ASN A 71 -10.84 1.39 2.66
CA ASN A 71 -11.85 0.44 2.18
C ASN A 71 -13.29 1.00 2.25
N GLY A 72 -13.46 2.32 2.35
CA GLY A 72 -14.77 3.00 2.48
C GLY A 72 -15.24 3.19 3.93
N TRP A 73 -14.83 2.32 4.85
CA TRP A 73 -15.23 2.37 6.26
C TRP A 73 -14.11 2.84 7.18
N GLN A 74 -12.87 2.58 6.78
CA GLN A 74 -11.69 2.91 7.56
C GLN A 74 -10.49 3.24 6.67
N ILE A 75 -9.53 3.92 7.29
CA ILE A 75 -8.19 4.07 6.78
C ILE A 75 -7.42 2.75 7.01
N ARG A 76 -6.58 2.33 6.06
CA ARG A 76 -5.79 1.11 6.21
C ARG A 76 -4.59 1.32 7.13
N LYS A 77 -4.34 0.32 7.98
CA LYS A 77 -3.15 0.24 8.85
C LYS A 77 -1.91 -0.34 8.17
N HIS A 78 -2.01 -0.68 6.89
CA HIS A 78 -0.92 -1.21 6.10
C HIS A 78 -1.09 -0.84 4.62
N TYR A 79 0.02 -0.67 3.92
CA TYR A 79 0.10 -0.65 2.47
C TYR A 79 0.41 -2.06 1.96
N TRP A 80 -0.29 -2.48 0.91
CA TRP A 80 -0.05 -3.74 0.24
C TRP A 80 -0.01 -3.57 -1.28
N ALA A 81 1.01 -4.14 -1.90
CA ALA A 81 1.08 -4.33 -3.34
C ALA A 81 1.46 -5.78 -3.68
N SER A 82 0.84 -6.33 -4.71
CA SER A 82 1.08 -7.70 -5.17
C SER A 82 1.40 -7.74 -6.65
N TYR A 83 2.51 -8.39 -6.99
CA TYR A 83 2.93 -8.71 -8.35
C TYR A 83 2.58 -10.17 -8.64
N ARG A 84 1.89 -10.39 -9.76
CA ARG A 84 1.53 -11.72 -10.25
C ARG A 84 2.07 -11.85 -11.66
N MET A 85 2.48 -13.04 -12.06
CA MET A 85 2.88 -13.29 -13.44
C MET A 85 1.68 -13.24 -14.38
N GLU A 86 1.92 -12.84 -15.62
CA GLU A 86 0.96 -12.91 -16.71
C GLU A 86 0.48 -14.36 -16.91
N GLY A 87 -0.82 -14.56 -17.01
CA GLY A 87 -1.45 -15.88 -17.16
C GLY A 87 -1.48 -16.72 -15.88
N ARG A 88 -1.08 -16.15 -14.73
CA ARG A 88 -1.05 -16.81 -13.41
C ARG A 88 -1.74 -15.97 -12.33
N GLU A 89 -2.77 -15.23 -12.72
CA GLU A 89 -3.49 -14.30 -11.86
C GLU A 89 -4.26 -15.01 -10.73
N SER A 90 -4.60 -16.29 -10.91
CA SER A 90 -5.24 -17.14 -9.89
C SER A 90 -4.25 -17.75 -8.89
N GLU A 91 -2.94 -17.74 -9.17
CA GLU A 91 -1.91 -18.34 -8.32
C GLU A 91 -1.53 -17.44 -7.12
N ALA A 92 -0.61 -17.88 -6.27
CA ALA A 92 -0.11 -17.02 -5.20
C ALA A 92 0.64 -15.79 -5.76
N THR A 93 0.75 -14.76 -4.92
CA THR A 93 1.47 -13.54 -5.27
C THR A 93 2.96 -13.81 -5.39
N CYS A 94 3.55 -13.58 -6.56
CA CYS A 94 4.97 -13.82 -6.83
C CYS A 94 5.87 -12.88 -6.01
N ILE A 95 5.50 -11.59 -5.96
CA ILE A 95 6.16 -10.61 -5.09
C ILE A 95 5.10 -9.85 -4.29
N GLY A 96 5.19 -9.92 -2.97
CA GLY A 96 4.36 -9.16 -2.05
C GLY A 96 5.15 -8.03 -1.40
N VAL A 97 4.63 -6.81 -1.45
CA VAL A 97 5.19 -5.63 -0.77
C VAL A 97 4.24 -5.21 0.33
N LEU A 98 4.64 -5.42 1.58
CA LEU A 98 3.90 -5.02 2.78
C LEU A 98 4.65 -3.90 3.48
N LEU A 99 3.93 -2.85 3.84
CA LEU A 99 4.40 -1.84 4.78
C LEU A 99 3.34 -1.63 5.84
N ASN A 100 3.73 -1.72 7.10
CA ASN A 100 2.86 -1.41 8.24
C ASN A 100 3.69 -0.78 9.36
N ARG A 101 3.08 -0.58 10.53
CA ARG A 101 3.74 -0.02 11.71
C ARG A 101 4.97 -0.82 12.18
N GLN A 102 5.01 -2.13 12.00
CA GLN A 102 6.09 -2.98 12.51
C GLN A 102 7.22 -3.20 11.52
N ASN A 103 6.91 -3.31 10.23
CA ASN A 103 7.91 -3.66 9.22
C ASN A 103 7.57 -3.16 7.83
N PHE A 104 8.64 -2.97 7.07
CA PHE A 104 8.62 -2.99 5.62
C PHE A 104 9.16 -4.35 5.17
N ARG A 105 8.37 -5.08 4.38
CA ARG A 105 8.71 -6.43 3.92
C ARG A 105 8.43 -6.56 2.42
N ILE A 106 9.42 -7.07 1.71
CA ILE A 106 9.26 -7.59 0.35
C ILE A 106 9.42 -9.10 0.45
N THR A 107 8.41 -9.84 0.02
CA THR A 107 8.40 -11.31 0.04
C THR A 107 8.36 -11.81 -1.39
N ILE A 108 9.21 -12.78 -1.71
CA ILE A 108 9.13 -13.54 -2.96
C ILE A 108 8.51 -14.88 -2.61
N MET A 109 7.42 -15.24 -3.27
CA MET A 109 6.73 -16.49 -3.01
C MET A 109 6.47 -17.22 -4.32
N TRP A 110 6.57 -18.53 -4.25
CA TRP A 110 6.02 -19.42 -5.25
C TRP A 110 5.18 -20.45 -4.51
N GLN A 111 3.94 -20.63 -4.91
CA GLN A 111 3.06 -21.65 -4.36
C GLN A 111 2.34 -22.30 -5.53
N LYS A 112 2.50 -23.61 -5.64
CA LYS A 112 1.70 -24.44 -6.54
C LYS A 112 0.27 -24.50 -5.98
N ILE A 113 -0.73 -24.21 -6.81
CA ILE A 113 -2.15 -24.42 -6.46
C ILE A 113 -2.41 -25.91 -6.34
#